data_AF-A0A1M6ULB5-F1
#
_entry.id   AF-A0A1M6ULB5-F1
#
_cell.length_a   1.000
_cell.length_b   1.000
_cell.length_c   1.000
_cell.angle_alpha   90.00
_cell.angle_beta   90.00
_cell.angle_gamma   90.00
#
_symmetry.space_group_name_H-M   'P 1'
#
loop_
_entity.id
_entity.type
_entity.pdbx_description
1 polymer ?
#
loop_
_entity_poly.entity_id
_entity_poly.type
_entity_poly.pdbx_seq_one_letter_code
_entity_poly.pdbx_strand_id
1 'polypeptide(L)'
;MERAIKLQVRKELDGKQQSNIIKLKGTLISKGYTEIIHISDQDDEFHINSFETKVEASHEVKEFIQDFIIKENLTNTISVLVK
;
A
#
# COMPACT_ATOMS: atom_id res chain seq x y z
N MET A 1 5.66 -18.46 -3.40
CA MET A 1 5.61 -17.24 -2.55
C MET A 1 4.19 -16.71 -2.69
N GLU A 2 3.34 -16.80 -1.66
CA GLU A 2 1.90 -17.03 -1.92
C GLU A 2 0.90 -15.99 -1.41
N ARG A 3 1.28 -14.74 -1.08
CA ARG A 3 0.28 -13.66 -0.94
C ARG A 3 0.79 -12.31 -1.45
N ALA A 4 0.24 -11.87 -2.57
CA ALA A 4 0.39 -10.49 -3.03
C ALA A 4 -0.68 -9.61 -2.36
N ILE A 5 -0.25 -8.62 -1.58
CA ILE A 5 -1.13 -7.58 -1.05
C ILE A 5 -1.32 -6.53 -2.14
N LYS A 6 -2.57 -6.15 -2.41
CA LYS A 6 -2.89 -5.12 -3.40
C LYS A 6 -3.40 -3.88 -2.69
N LEU A 7 -2.75 -2.75 -2.94
CA LEU A 7 -3.18 -1.43 -2.47
C LEU A 7 -3.69 -0.63 -3.65
N GLN A 8 -4.96 -0.25 -3.60
CA GLN A 8 -5.53 0.72 -4.51
C GLN A 8 -5.13 2.11 -4.02
N VAL A 9 -4.51 2.90 -4.89
CA VAL A 9 -4.02 4.24 -4.59
C VAL A 9 -4.58 5.21 -5.63
N ARG A 10 -5.15 6.32 -5.18
CA ARG A 10 -5.66 7.38 -6.08
C ARG A 10 -4.51 7.97 -6.90
N LYS A 11 -4.75 8.28 -8.18
CA LYS A 11 -3.76 8.95 -9.04
C LYS A 11 -3.63 10.43 -8.70
N GLU A 12 -4.75 11.11 -8.47
CA GLU A 12 -4.77 12.47 -7.94
C GLU A 12 -4.49 12.44 -6.43
N LEU A 13 -3.36 13.03 -6.07
CA LEU A 13 -2.83 13.07 -4.72
C LEU A 13 -2.33 14.47 -4.42
N ASP A 14 -2.75 15.03 -3.29
CA ASP A 14 -2.15 16.24 -2.75
C ASP A 14 -0.71 16.00 -2.28
N GLY A 15 0.11 17.04 -2.22
CA GLY A 15 1.53 16.90 -1.83
C GLY A 15 1.76 16.17 -0.49
N LYS A 16 0.85 16.36 0.47
CA LYS A 16 0.86 15.61 1.74
C LYS A 16 0.56 14.12 1.55
N GLN A 17 -0.44 13.80 0.73
CA GLN A 17 -0.81 12.41 0.43
C GLN A 17 0.32 11.69 -0.31
N GLN A 18 0.96 12.35 -1.29
CA GLN A 18 2.11 11.81 -1.99
C GLN A 18 3.27 11.50 -1.04
N SER A 19 3.61 12.45 -0.16
CA SER A 19 4.67 12.25 0.84
C SER A 19 4.36 11.06 1.76
N ASN A 20 3.11 10.94 2.20
CA ASN A 20 2.68 9.84 3.06
C ASN A 20 2.69 8.49 2.34
N ILE A 21 2.29 8.42 1.07
CA ILE A 21 2.38 7.21 0.24
C ILE A 21 3.84 6.78 0.05
N ILE A 22 4.74 7.73 -0.20
CA ILE A 22 6.18 7.45 -0.33
C ILE A 22 6.71 6.89 1.00
N LYS A 23 6.34 7.50 2.13
CA LYS A 23 6.72 7.06 3.48
C LYS A 23 6.19 5.66 3.80
N LEU A 24 4.94 5.35 3.42
CA LEU A 24 4.36 4.02 3.56
C LEU A 24 5.18 2.99 2.79
N LYS A 25 5.41 3.23 1.49
CA LYS A 25 6.19 2.33 0.62
C LYS A 25 7.62 2.13 1.14
N GLY A 26 8.30 3.21 1.54
CA GLY A 26 9.63 3.14 2.12
C GLY A 26 9.66 2.32 3.40
N THR A 27 8.66 2.49 4.28
CA THR A 27 8.59 1.73 5.53
C THR A 27 8.32 0.24 5.29
N LEU A 28 7.49 -0.10 4.30
CA LEU A 28 7.24 -1.49 3.92
C LEU A 28 8.52 -2.19 3.42
N ILE A 29 9.34 -1.49 2.64
CA ILE A 29 10.64 -1.99 2.16
C ILE A 29 11.64 -2.08 3.32
N SER A 30 11.78 -1.02 4.13
CA SER A 30 12.72 -1.01 5.25
C SER A 30 12.40 -2.05 6.33
N LYS A 31 11.14 -2.41 6.52
CA LYS A 31 10.73 -3.49 7.42
C LYS A 31 10.92 -4.90 6.81
N GLY A 32 11.34 -4.99 5.56
CA GLY A 32 11.58 -6.26 4.87
C GLY A 32 10.29 -6.99 4.48
N TYR A 33 9.17 -6.27 4.38
CA TYR A 33 7.89 -6.89 4.04
C TYR A 33 7.74 -7.18 2.55
N THR A 34 8.37 -6.38 1.70
CA THR A 34 8.29 -6.45 0.23
C THR A 34 9.47 -5.68 -0.38
N GLU A 35 10.09 -6.23 -1.40
CA GLU A 35 11.21 -5.59 -2.13
C GLU A 35 10.80 -5.09 -3.52
N ILE A 36 9.67 -5.59 -4.05
CA ILE A 36 9.17 -5.27 -5.40
C ILE A 36 7.74 -4.75 -5.28
N ILE A 37 7.50 -3.57 -5.87
CA ILE A 37 6.17 -2.97 -5.97
C ILE A 37 5.78 -3.01 -7.44
N HIS A 38 4.89 -3.91 -7.81
CA HIS A 38 4.31 -3.89 -9.15
C HIS A 38 3.19 -2.86 -9.17
N ILE A 39 3.35 -1.80 -9.95
CA ILE A 39 2.31 -0.78 -10.13
C ILE A 39 1.58 -1.08 -11.43
N SER A 40 0.30 -1.40 -11.32
CA SER A 40 -0.60 -1.58 -12.46
C SER A 40 -1.62 -0.44 -12.47
N ASP A 41 -1.89 0.10 -13.65
CA ASP A 41 -3.02 1.01 -13.81
C ASP A 41 -4.33 0.22 -13.58
N GLN A 42 -5.23 0.73 -12.73
CA GLN A 42 -6.54 0.11 -12.56
C GLN A 42 -7.53 0.75 -13.53
N ASP A 43 -7.69 2.07 -13.41
CA ASP A 43 -8.65 2.92 -14.10
C ASP A 43 -8.11 4.37 -14.10
N ASP A 44 -8.82 5.32 -14.71
CA ASP A 44 -8.44 6.75 -14.72
C ASP A 44 -8.21 7.36 -13.33
N GLU A 45 -8.94 6.92 -12.30
CA GLU A 45 -8.82 7.50 -10.95
C GLU A 45 -7.80 6.79 -10.05
N PHE A 46 -7.47 5.51 -10.31
CA PHE A 46 -6.72 4.68 -9.38
C PHE A 46 -5.66 3.81 -10.06
N HIS A 47 -4.58 3.56 -9.33
CA HIS A 47 -3.56 2.56 -9.67
C HIS A 47 -3.44 1.54 -8.55
N ILE A 48 -3.16 0.28 -8.89
CA ILE A 48 -2.89 -0.79 -7.95
C ILE A 48 -1.40 -0.95 -7.74
N ASN A 49 -0.97 -0.82 -6.49
CA ASN A 49 0.36 -1.24 -6.05
C ASN A 49 0.21 -2.67 -5.50
N SER A 50 0.78 -3.66 -6.18
CA SER A 50 0.88 -5.03 -5.70
C SER A 50 2.24 -5.25 -5.04
N PHE A 51 2.22 -5.81 -3.84
CA PHE A 51 3.40 -6.07 -3.02
C PHE A 51 3.45 -7.56 -2.69
N GLU A 52 4.62 -8.15 -2.83
CA GLU A 52 4.84 -9.54 -2.44
C GLU A 52 5.31 -9.59 -1.00
N THR A 53 4.58 -10.33 -0.16
CA THR A 53 4.97 -10.51 1.24
C THR A 53 4.88 -11.97 1.66
N LYS A 54 5.60 -12.31 2.74
CA LYS A 54 5.52 -13.65 3.32
C LYS A 54 4.13 -13.87 3.92
N VAL A 55 3.63 -15.10 3.84
CA VAL A 55 2.30 -15.44 4.36
C VAL A 55 2.18 -15.15 5.86
N GLU A 56 3.25 -15.41 6.61
CA GLU A 56 3.40 -15.11 8.04
C GLU A 56 3.33 -13.61 8.35
N ALA A 57 3.91 -12.76 7.49
CA ALA A 57 3.94 -11.31 7.66
C ALA A 57 2.69 -10.62 7.07
N SER A 58 1.90 -11.33 6.25
CA SER A 58 0.75 -10.75 5.55
C SER A 58 -0.29 -10.14 6.50
N HIS A 59 -0.48 -10.70 7.69
CA HIS A 59 -1.37 -10.14 8.70
C HIS A 59 -0.82 -8.84 9.27
N GLU A 60 0.42 -8.87 9.77
CA GLU A 60 1.10 -7.72 10.35
C GLU A 60 1.20 -6.55 9.35
N VAL A 61 1.50 -6.84 8.08
CA VAL A 61 1.56 -5.84 7.01
C VAL A 61 0.20 -5.18 6.79
N LYS A 62 -0.88 -5.97 6.77
CA LYS A 62 -2.24 -5.43 6.61
C LYS A 62 -2.62 -4.52 7.76
N GLU A 63 -2.38 -4.96 9.00
CA GLU A 63 -2.62 -4.15 10.20
C GLU A 63 -1.81 -2.86 10.18
N PHE A 64 -0.51 -2.96 9.86
CA PHE A 64 0.36 -1.79 9.75
C PHE A 64 -0.14 -0.79 8.69
N ILE A 65 -0.55 -1.27 7.51
CA ILE A 65 -1.07 -0.41 6.45
C ILE A 65 -2.39 0.24 6.88
N GLN A 66 -3.30 -0.53 7.51
CA GLN A 66 -4.56 0.02 8.01
C GLN A 66 -4.34 1.08 9.08
N ASP A 67 -3.49 0.82 10.07
CA ASP A 67 -3.14 1.78 11.11
C ASP A 67 -2.53 3.05 10.51
N PHE A 68 -1.60 2.89 9.55
CA PHE A 68 -0.99 4.01 8.85
C PHE A 68 -2.02 4.83 8.06
N ILE A 69 -2.93 4.18 7.35
CA ILE A 69 -4.00 4.85 6.58
C ILE A 69 -4.88 5.68 7.52
N ILE A 70 -5.29 5.13 8.66
CA ILE A 70 -6.13 5.82 9.63
C ILE A 70 -5.37 6.99 10.25
N LYS A 71 -4.14 6.76 10.70
CA LYS A 71 -3.28 7.75 11.34
C LYS A 71 -2.97 8.94 10.44
N GLU A 72 -2.69 8.67 9.17
CA GLU A 72 -2.34 9.69 8.18
C GLU A 72 -3.55 10.24 7.41
N ASN A 73 -4.77 9.83 7.77
CA ASN A 73 -6.04 10.23 7.14
C ASN A 73 -6.08 9.96 5.62
N LEU A 74 -5.54 8.81 5.20
CA LEU A 74 -5.46 8.38 3.81
C LEU A 74 -6.64 7.50 3.40
N THR A 75 -7.69 7.39 4.21
CA THR A 75 -8.81 6.48 3.99
C THR A 75 -9.53 6.72 2.66
N ASN A 76 -9.49 7.96 2.14
CA ASN A 76 -10.07 8.33 0.84
C ASN A 76 -9.06 8.24 -0.33
N THR A 77 -7.82 7.86 -0.03
CA THR A 77 -6.67 7.94 -0.94
C THR A 77 -6.07 6.57 -1.23
N ILE A 78 -5.98 5.72 -0.19
CA ILE A 78 -5.44 4.38 -0.27
C ILE A 78 -6.46 3.42 0.34
N SER A 79 -6.65 2.27 -0.30
CA SER A 79 -7.46 1.18 0.24
C SER A 79 -6.76 -0.15 0.01
N VAL A 80 -6.81 -1.01 1.03
CA VAL A 80 -6.29 -2.37 0.94
C VAL A 80 -7.35 -3.25 0.26
N LEU A 81 -7.03 -3.79 -0.91
CA LEU A 81 -7.89 -4.76 -1.58
C LEU A 81 -7.64 -6.14 -0.97
N VAL A 82 -8.64 -6.65 -0.26
CA VAL A 82 -8.64 -8.01 0.27
C VAL A 82 -9.36 -8.89 -0.75
N LYS A 83 -8.64 -9.81 -1.39
CA LYS A 83 -9.22 -10.89 -2.19
C LYS A 83 -9.05 -12.20 -1.44
#